data_AF-A0A822Z4H8-F1
#
_entry.id   AF-A0A822Z4H8-F1
#
_cell.length_a   1.000
_cell.length_b   1.000
_cell.length_c   1.000
_cell.angle_alpha   90.00
_cell.angle_beta   90.00
_cell.angle_gamma   90.00
#
_symmetry.space_group_name_H-M   'P 1'
#
loop_
_entity.id
_entity.type
_entity.pdbx_description
1 polymer ?
#
loop_
_entity_poly.entity_id
_entity_poly.type
_entity_poly.pdbx_seq_one_letter_code
_entity_poly.pdbx_strand_id
1 'polypeptide(L)'
;MPIVTLFNKDPSNHPYVIKFFNSPDAKVMLFLNFSTDLVDAFKPKYHDVAKHYKGKGIGFLLGDVEASEGAFQYFGLKNDQVPLIIIQNSDGTKFLKPNLEPDHIAPWLKEYMDGKLKPFKKSEPIPEVNNEPVKVVVADSFDDIVFKSGKNVLVEFYAPWCGHCKKLAPILDEVAVSFQSDADVIIVKLVRFLLCTICTH
;
A
#
# COMPACT_ATOMS: atom_id res chain seq x y z
N MET A 1 -16.08 21.86 -0.11
CA MET A 1 -15.98 20.39 0.12
C MET A 1 -16.59 20.10 1.48
N PRO A 2 -17.26 18.95 1.64
CA PRO A 2 -17.62 18.49 2.97
C PRO A 2 -16.37 18.34 3.83
N ILE A 3 -16.52 18.42 5.16
CA ILE A 3 -15.39 18.26 6.10
C ILE A 3 -14.81 16.84 5.98
N VAL A 4 -15.67 15.86 5.77
CA VAL A 4 -15.32 14.48 5.41
C VAL A 4 -16.04 14.14 4.12
N THR A 5 -15.29 13.80 3.08
CA THR A 5 -15.85 13.33 1.81
C THR A 5 -16.27 11.87 1.95
N LEU A 6 -17.50 11.53 1.58
CA LEU A 6 -17.94 10.13 1.57
C LEU A 6 -17.56 9.48 0.23
N PHE A 7 -17.05 8.27 0.27
CA PHE A 7 -16.80 7.46 -0.91
C PHE A 7 -17.55 6.13 -0.79
N ASN A 8 -18.71 6.05 -1.44
CA ASN A 8 -19.61 4.91 -1.42
C ASN A 8 -20.26 4.77 -2.81
N LYS A 9 -21.24 3.86 -2.95
CA LYS A 9 -21.96 3.62 -4.21
C LYS A 9 -22.94 4.75 -4.61
N ASP A 10 -23.10 5.79 -3.80
CA ASP A 10 -24.00 6.91 -4.12
C ASP A 10 -23.30 7.89 -5.09
N PRO A 11 -23.80 8.03 -6.34
CA PRO A 11 -23.19 8.87 -7.34
C PRO A 11 -23.20 10.36 -7.01
N SER A 12 -24.05 10.81 -6.09
CA SER A 12 -24.06 12.20 -5.62
C SER A 12 -22.76 12.59 -4.90
N ASN A 13 -22.01 11.61 -4.40
CA ASN A 13 -20.71 11.81 -3.76
C ASN A 13 -19.54 11.94 -4.75
N HIS A 14 -19.68 11.45 -5.99
CA HIS A 14 -18.59 11.40 -6.98
C HIS A 14 -17.91 12.75 -7.23
N PRO A 15 -18.62 13.89 -7.39
CA PRO A 15 -17.96 15.17 -7.62
C PRO A 15 -17.06 15.59 -6.45
N TYR A 16 -17.43 15.24 -5.22
CA TYR A 16 -16.62 15.55 -4.03
C TYR A 16 -15.40 14.64 -3.92
N VAL A 17 -15.53 13.37 -4.29
CA VAL A 17 -14.41 12.41 -4.35
C VAL A 17 -13.37 12.86 -5.37
N ILE A 18 -13.79 13.25 -6.58
CA ILE A 18 -12.89 13.78 -7.61
C ILE A 18 -12.17 15.04 -7.10
N LYS A 19 -12.91 15.96 -6.48
CA LYS A 19 -12.35 17.20 -5.94
C LYS A 19 -11.37 16.96 -4.78
N PHE A 20 -11.63 15.94 -3.96
CA PHE A 20 -10.73 15.49 -2.89
C PHE A 20 -9.40 14.99 -3.46
N PHE A 21 -9.42 14.09 -4.44
CA PHE A 21 -8.19 13.53 -5.03
C PHE A 21 -7.39 14.55 -5.85
N ASN A 22 -8.06 15.52 -6.48
CA ASN A 22 -7.42 16.61 -7.21
C ASN A 22 -6.90 17.74 -6.30
N SER A 23 -7.18 17.70 -4.99
CA SER A 23 -6.68 18.72 -4.06
C SER A 23 -5.17 18.55 -3.80
N PRO A 24 -4.44 19.65 -3.57
CA PRO A 24 -3.02 19.59 -3.22
C PRO A 24 -2.77 19.06 -1.80
N ASP A 25 -3.81 19.04 -0.95
CA ASP A 25 -3.75 18.61 0.43
C ASP A 25 -3.34 17.13 0.54
N ALA A 26 -2.72 16.76 1.67
CA ALA A 26 -2.50 15.37 1.98
C ALA A 26 -3.84 14.66 2.27
N LYS A 27 -3.98 13.42 1.82
CA LYS A 27 -5.23 12.66 1.80
C LYS A 27 -5.28 11.73 2.99
N VAL A 28 -6.13 12.03 3.97
CA VAL A 28 -6.45 11.11 5.07
C VAL A 28 -7.70 10.33 4.65
N MET A 29 -7.60 9.02 4.49
CA MET A 29 -8.66 8.14 3.99
C MET A 29 -8.90 7.04 5.01
N LEU A 30 -10.09 6.99 5.60
CA LEU A 30 -10.54 5.91 6.48
C LEU A 30 -11.47 4.99 5.69
N PHE A 31 -11.17 3.70 5.64
CA PHE A 31 -12.00 2.68 5.00
C PHE A 31 -12.67 1.80 6.06
N LEU A 32 -13.98 1.62 5.94
CA LEU A 32 -14.82 0.80 6.81
C LEU A 32 -15.76 -0.06 5.97
N ASN A 33 -16.24 -1.16 6.53
CA ASN A 33 -17.37 -1.88 5.95
C ASN A 33 -18.67 -1.20 6.42
N PHE A 34 -19.37 -0.52 5.50
CA PHE A 34 -20.58 0.23 5.86
C PHE A 34 -21.77 -0.64 6.21
N SER A 35 -21.69 -1.94 5.94
CA SER A 35 -22.70 -2.93 6.32
C SER A 35 -22.59 -3.37 7.79
N THR A 36 -21.67 -2.78 8.57
CA THR A 36 -21.44 -3.11 9.99
C THR A 36 -21.67 -1.91 10.91
N ASP A 37 -22.07 -2.16 12.15
CA ASP A 37 -22.32 -1.13 13.17
C ASP A 37 -21.05 -0.35 13.57
N LEU A 38 -19.87 -0.78 13.11
CA LEU A 38 -18.60 -0.08 13.34
C LEU A 38 -18.64 1.35 12.79
N VAL A 39 -19.38 1.61 11.70
CA VAL A 39 -19.47 2.97 11.15
C VAL A 39 -19.97 3.97 12.17
N ASP A 40 -20.93 3.59 13.02
CA ASP A 40 -21.51 4.49 14.01
C ASP A 40 -20.52 4.85 15.13
N ALA A 41 -19.57 3.96 15.43
CA ALA A 41 -18.49 4.23 16.38
C ALA A 41 -17.39 5.13 15.79
N PHE A 42 -17.07 4.95 14.51
CA PHE A 42 -15.98 5.68 13.85
C PHE A 42 -16.39 7.06 13.33
N LYS A 43 -17.57 7.16 12.70
CA LYS A 43 -18.02 8.37 12.00
C LYS A 43 -18.00 9.64 12.87
N PRO A 44 -18.54 9.67 14.11
CA PRO A 44 -18.49 10.88 14.93
C PRO A 44 -17.05 11.26 15.30
N LYS A 45 -16.24 10.29 15.77
CA LYS A 45 -14.84 10.54 16.14
C LYS A 45 -14.02 11.04 14.96
N TYR A 46 -14.18 10.42 13.80
CA TYR A 46 -13.48 10.82 12.58
C TYR A 46 -13.89 12.22 12.11
N HIS A 47 -15.18 12.57 12.21
CA HIS A 47 -15.66 13.91 11.92
C HIS A 47 -15.08 14.97 12.87
N ASP A 48 -14.98 14.68 14.16
CA ASP A 48 -14.43 15.62 15.14
C ASP A 48 -12.93 15.85 14.94
N VAL A 49 -12.19 14.79 14.61
CA VAL A 49 -10.79 14.91 14.18
C VAL A 49 -10.68 15.75 12.90
N ALA A 50 -11.52 15.50 11.90
CA ALA A 50 -11.51 16.26 10.65
C ALA A 50 -11.83 17.76 10.87
N LYS A 51 -12.73 18.10 11.79
CA LYS A 51 -12.99 19.49 12.19
C LYS A 51 -11.74 20.13 12.82
N HIS A 52 -11.04 19.43 13.70
CA HIS A 52 -9.85 19.93 14.38
C HIS A 52 -8.69 20.27 13.43
N TYR A 53 -8.56 19.52 12.34
CA TYR A 53 -7.49 19.71 11.35
C TYR A 53 -7.94 20.45 10.08
N LYS A 54 -9.16 20.99 10.05
CA LYS A 54 -9.67 21.75 8.91
C LYS A 54 -8.73 22.90 8.54
N GLY A 55 -8.33 22.98 7.28
CA GLY A 55 -7.46 24.05 6.76
C GLY A 55 -5.96 23.87 7.09
N LYS A 56 -5.54 22.74 7.66
CA LYS A 56 -4.12 22.44 7.94
C LYS A 56 -3.42 21.65 6.81
N GLY A 57 -3.88 21.81 5.57
CA GLY A 57 -3.30 21.13 4.40
C GLY A 57 -3.57 19.62 4.34
N ILE A 58 -4.59 19.14 5.06
CA ILE A 58 -5.04 17.75 5.01
C ILE A 58 -6.54 17.67 4.74
N GLY A 59 -6.94 16.77 3.84
CA GLY A 59 -8.33 16.44 3.53
C GLY A 59 -8.72 15.10 4.15
N PHE A 60 -10.02 14.92 4.43
CA PHE A 60 -10.55 13.69 5.00
C PHE A 60 -11.57 13.02 4.08
N LEU A 61 -11.46 11.70 3.94
CA LEU A 61 -12.37 10.86 3.18
C LEU A 61 -12.74 9.62 4.00
N LEU A 62 -14.03 9.28 4.02
CA LEU A 62 -14.56 8.06 4.62
C LEU A 62 -15.11 7.17 3.51
N GLY A 63 -14.41 6.06 3.25
CA GLY A 63 -14.71 5.13 2.17
C GLY A 63 -15.38 3.86 2.66
N ASP A 64 -16.35 3.39 1.90
CA ASP A 64 -16.90 2.04 2.02
C ASP A 64 -16.01 1.05 1.27
N VAL A 65 -15.70 -0.09 1.89
CA VAL A 65 -14.85 -1.13 1.29
C VAL A 65 -15.42 -1.63 -0.03
N GLU A 66 -16.73 -1.88 -0.10
CA GLU A 66 -17.36 -2.41 -1.31
C GLU A 66 -17.26 -1.43 -2.49
N ALA A 67 -17.32 -0.12 -2.22
CA ALA A 67 -17.14 0.91 -3.26
C ALA A 67 -15.66 1.17 -3.60
N SER A 68 -14.74 0.66 -2.79
CA SER A 68 -13.31 1.00 -2.80
C SER A 68 -12.40 -0.16 -3.24
N GLU A 69 -12.93 -1.24 -3.82
CA GLU A 69 -12.14 -2.41 -4.22
C GLU A 69 -10.95 -2.06 -5.13
N GLY A 70 -11.14 -1.16 -6.10
CA GLY A 70 -10.07 -0.69 -6.96
C GLY A 70 -8.94 0.01 -6.20
N ALA A 71 -9.27 0.75 -5.14
CA ALA A 71 -8.28 1.35 -4.26
C ALA A 71 -7.53 0.27 -3.47
N PHE A 72 -8.24 -0.73 -2.93
CA PHE A 72 -7.61 -1.84 -2.20
C PHE A 72 -6.62 -2.61 -3.09
N GLN A 73 -7.00 -2.92 -4.32
CA GLN A 73 -6.09 -3.55 -5.30
C GLN A 73 -4.87 -2.67 -5.59
N TYR A 74 -5.09 -1.37 -5.85
CA TYR A 74 -4.01 -0.41 -6.11
C TYR A 74 -3.02 -0.33 -4.94
N PHE A 75 -3.52 -0.23 -3.72
CA PHE A 75 -2.71 -0.16 -2.50
C PHE A 75 -2.19 -1.55 -2.05
N GLY A 76 -2.68 -2.66 -2.61
CA GLY A 76 -2.32 -4.02 -2.18
C GLY A 76 -2.86 -4.38 -0.80
N LEU A 77 -4.03 -3.82 -0.47
CA LEU A 77 -4.70 -3.98 0.82
C LEU A 77 -5.62 -5.19 0.79
N LYS A 78 -5.86 -5.77 1.96
CA LYS A 78 -6.77 -6.89 2.16
C LYS A 78 -7.94 -6.46 3.04
N ASN A 79 -9.09 -7.09 2.84
CA ASN A 79 -10.32 -6.77 3.59
C ASN A 79 -10.20 -7.11 5.08
N ASP A 80 -9.34 -8.06 5.45
CA ASP A 80 -9.04 -8.42 6.84
C ASP A 80 -8.27 -7.33 7.62
N GLN A 81 -7.79 -6.28 6.93
CA GLN A 81 -7.10 -5.14 7.54
C GLN A 81 -8.04 -4.01 7.95
N VAL A 82 -9.34 -4.12 7.63
CA VAL A 82 -10.36 -3.10 7.87
C VAL A 82 -10.91 -3.27 9.29
N PRO A 83 -11.09 -2.21 10.11
CA PRO A 83 -10.92 -0.77 9.80
C PRO A 83 -9.49 -0.33 9.46
N LEU A 84 -9.33 0.42 8.37
CA LEU A 84 -8.01 0.84 7.87
C LEU A 84 -7.98 2.34 7.62
N ILE A 85 -6.98 3.02 8.16
CA ILE A 85 -6.69 4.42 7.82
C ILE A 85 -5.38 4.55 7.04
N ILE A 86 -5.41 5.41 6.03
CA ILE A 86 -4.31 5.71 5.12
C ILE A 86 -4.10 7.21 5.09
N ILE A 87 -2.84 7.65 5.17
CA ILE A 87 -2.46 9.02 4.82
C ILE A 87 -1.59 8.95 3.58
N GLN A 88 -1.90 9.77 2.57
CA GLN A 88 -1.08 9.93 1.38
C GLN A 88 -0.68 11.41 1.21
N ASN A 89 0.61 11.66 1.27
CA ASN A 89 1.20 12.98 0.99
C ASN A 89 1.09 13.33 -0.51
N SER A 90 1.30 14.61 -0.83
CA SER A 90 1.33 15.10 -2.22
C SER A 90 2.49 14.51 -3.04
N ASP A 91 3.59 14.14 -2.40
CA ASP A 91 4.75 13.45 -3.00
C ASP A 91 4.51 11.94 -3.25
N GLY A 92 3.35 11.42 -2.83
CA GLY A 92 2.99 10.01 -2.95
C GLY A 92 3.42 9.14 -1.78
N THR A 93 4.13 9.67 -0.78
CA THR A 93 4.47 8.97 0.47
C THR A 93 3.20 8.55 1.20
N LYS A 94 3.17 7.31 1.71
CA LYS A 94 1.99 6.72 2.34
C LYS A 94 2.27 6.32 3.77
N PHE A 95 1.24 6.37 4.62
CA PHE A 95 1.25 5.87 6.00
C PHE A 95 -0.01 5.06 6.19
N LEU A 96 0.10 3.84 6.68
CA LEU A 96 -1.01 2.91 6.81
C LEU A 96 -1.11 2.43 8.25
N LYS A 97 -2.34 2.35 8.78
CA LYS A 97 -2.64 1.72 10.06
C LYS A 97 -3.85 0.80 9.92
N PRO A 98 -3.63 -0.52 9.73
CA PRO A 98 -4.70 -1.51 9.68
C PRO A 98 -5.26 -1.78 11.08
N ASN A 99 -6.41 -2.46 11.15
CA ASN A 99 -7.07 -2.86 12.39
C ASN A 99 -7.18 -1.70 13.38
N LEU A 100 -7.60 -0.55 12.86
CA LEU A 100 -7.71 0.68 13.61
C LEU A 100 -8.85 0.56 14.62
N GLU A 101 -8.68 1.16 15.80
CA GLU A 101 -9.75 1.38 16.76
C GLU A 101 -10.15 2.86 16.75
N PRO A 102 -11.42 3.21 17.09
CA PRO A 102 -11.89 4.58 17.01
C PRO A 102 -11.04 5.59 17.80
N ASP A 103 -10.55 5.20 18.99
CA ASP A 103 -9.73 6.06 19.86
C ASP A 103 -8.29 6.25 19.36
N HIS A 104 -7.83 5.42 18.42
CA HIS A 104 -6.49 5.52 17.85
C HIS A 104 -6.39 6.56 16.72
N ILE A 105 -7.51 7.06 16.19
CA ILE A 105 -7.53 8.02 15.06
C ILE A 105 -6.77 9.31 15.42
N ALA A 106 -7.17 9.96 16.51
CA ALA A 106 -6.60 11.23 16.94
C ALA A 106 -5.09 11.17 17.28
N PRO A 107 -4.63 10.21 18.12
CA PRO A 107 -3.20 10.12 18.44
C PRO A 107 -2.36 9.76 17.22
N TRP A 108 -2.84 8.88 16.34
CA TRP A 108 -2.10 8.51 15.13
C TRP A 108 -1.97 9.66 14.14
N LEU A 109 -3.03 10.44 13.93
CA LEU A 109 -2.95 11.68 13.13
C LEU A 109 -2.05 12.72 13.78
N LYS A 110 -2.02 12.82 15.10
CA LYS A 110 -1.07 13.70 15.79
C LYS A 110 0.37 13.27 15.51
N GLU A 111 0.69 11.98 15.59
CA GLU A 111 2.03 11.47 15.26
C GLU A 111 2.42 11.77 13.81
N TYR A 112 1.47 11.68 12.88
CA TYR A 112 1.69 12.08 11.48
C TYR A 112 2.04 13.57 11.37
N MET A 113 1.25 14.43 12.00
CA MET A 113 1.47 15.89 11.97
C MET A 113 2.77 16.30 12.67
N ASP A 114 3.19 15.52 13.67
CA ASP A 114 4.48 15.67 14.35
C ASP A 114 5.66 15.10 13.52
N GLY A 115 5.42 14.49 12.36
CA GLY A 115 6.44 13.88 11.50
C GLY A 115 7.06 12.59 12.05
N LYS A 116 6.39 11.91 12.99
CA LYS A 116 6.92 10.74 13.71
C LYS A 116 6.57 9.41 13.06
N LEU A 117 5.59 9.38 12.16
CA LEU A 117 5.20 8.13 11.50
C LEU A 117 6.28 7.68 10.50
N LYS A 118 6.47 6.37 10.43
CA LYS A 118 7.30 5.75 9.40
C LYS A 118 6.48 5.56 8.12
N PRO A 119 7.00 5.94 6.95
CA PRO A 119 6.35 5.66 5.69
C PRO A 119 6.08 4.16 5.52
N PHE A 120 4.88 3.83 5.05
CA PHE A 120 4.54 2.50 4.61
C PHE A 120 5.32 2.18 3.33
N LYS A 121 6.21 1.19 3.44
CA LYS A 121 6.88 0.58 2.30
C LYS A 121 6.06 -0.63 1.87
N LYS A 122 5.71 -0.68 0.59
CA LYS A 122 4.99 -1.82 0.00
C LYS A 122 5.99 -2.97 -0.21
N SER A 123 6.30 -3.67 0.87
CA SER A 123 7.08 -4.91 0.85
C SER A 123 6.17 -6.07 1.24
N GLU A 124 6.27 -7.18 0.53
CA GLU A 124 5.81 -8.46 1.07
C GLU A 124 6.68 -8.83 2.29
N PRO A 125 6.16 -9.63 3.24
CA PRO A 125 7.00 -10.17 4.30
C PRO A 125 8.13 -10.98 3.67
N ILE A 126 9.33 -10.88 4.24
CA ILE A 126 10.47 -11.72 3.82
C ILE A 126 10.02 -13.19 3.97
N PRO A 127 10.08 -13.99 2.89
CA PRO A 127 9.68 -15.40 2.96
C PRO A 127 10.48 -16.15 4.02
N GLU A 128 9.79 -16.89 4.90
CA GLU A 128 10.45 -17.73 5.92
C GLU A 128 11.26 -18.87 5.27
N VAL A 129 10.81 -19.35 4.11
CA VAL A 129 11.47 -20.38 3.31
C VAL A 129 11.71 -19.85 1.91
N ASN A 130 12.95 -19.93 1.44
CA ASN A 130 13.37 -19.44 0.12
C ASN A 130 14.36 -20.40 -0.56
N ASN A 131 13.97 -21.68 -0.62
CA ASN A 131 14.85 -22.77 -1.07
C ASN A 131 14.77 -23.05 -2.58
N GLU A 132 13.78 -22.49 -3.27
CA GLU A 132 13.60 -22.65 -4.71
C GLU A 132 14.80 -22.11 -5.52
N PRO A 133 15.05 -22.61 -6.74
CA PRO A 133 16.12 -22.12 -7.60
C PRO A 133 16.00 -20.61 -7.88
N VAL A 134 14.77 -20.14 -8.16
CA VAL A 134 14.45 -18.70 -8.24
C VAL A 134 14.08 -18.19 -6.85
N LYS A 135 14.92 -17.33 -6.28
CA LYS A 135 14.68 -16.76 -4.95
C LYS A 135 13.61 -15.67 -4.99
N VAL A 136 12.69 -15.69 -4.04
CA VAL A 136 11.74 -14.59 -3.87
C VAL A 136 12.41 -13.48 -3.07
N VAL A 137 12.43 -12.28 -3.64
CA VAL A 137 13.00 -11.08 -3.00
C VAL A 137 11.88 -10.05 -2.82
N VAL A 138 11.89 -9.40 -1.66
CA VAL A 138 10.94 -8.36 -1.30
C VAL A 138 11.67 -7.04 -1.15
N ALA A 139 10.96 -5.92 -1.12
CA ALA A 139 11.59 -4.60 -1.08
C ALA A 139 12.54 -4.43 0.11
N ASP A 140 12.22 -5.05 1.26
CA ASP A 140 13.05 -4.97 2.47
C ASP A 140 14.37 -5.78 2.38
N SER A 141 14.45 -6.82 1.54
CA SER A 141 15.67 -7.63 1.34
C SER A 141 16.39 -7.36 0.02
N PHE A 142 15.82 -6.48 -0.83
CA PHE A 142 16.31 -6.23 -2.18
C PHE A 142 17.74 -5.70 -2.20
N ASP A 143 18.03 -4.63 -1.46
CA ASP A 143 19.36 -4.02 -1.48
C ASP A 143 20.44 -5.00 -1.02
N ASP A 144 20.15 -5.80 0.00
CA ASP A 144 21.10 -6.75 0.56
C ASP A 144 21.38 -7.91 -0.41
N ILE A 145 20.35 -8.41 -1.11
CA ILE A 145 20.48 -9.54 -2.03
C ILE A 145 21.01 -9.10 -3.40
N VAL A 146 20.57 -7.95 -3.92
CA VAL A 146 20.86 -7.51 -5.29
C VAL A 146 22.12 -6.66 -5.37
N PHE A 147 22.35 -5.75 -4.43
CA PHE A 147 23.47 -4.81 -4.50
C PHE A 147 24.63 -5.16 -3.56
N LYS A 148 24.36 -5.73 -2.38
CA LYS A 148 25.40 -5.99 -1.36
C LYS A 148 25.87 -7.44 -1.28
N SER A 149 25.25 -8.36 -2.02
CA SER A 149 25.58 -9.80 -1.96
C SER A 149 26.95 -10.13 -2.55
N GLY A 150 27.52 -9.25 -3.38
CA GLY A 150 28.78 -9.49 -4.10
C GLY A 150 28.65 -10.50 -5.24
N LYS A 151 27.42 -10.88 -5.62
CA LYS A 151 27.12 -11.88 -6.65
C LYS A 151 26.51 -11.24 -7.89
N ASN A 152 26.55 -11.96 -9.01
CA ASN A 152 25.83 -11.59 -10.22
C ASN A 152 24.35 -11.95 -10.06
N VAL A 153 23.48 -10.95 -10.04
CA VAL A 153 22.05 -11.16 -9.77
C VAL A 153 21.19 -10.87 -10.99
N LEU A 154 20.46 -11.88 -11.46
CA LEU A 154 19.40 -11.70 -12.44
C LEU A 154 18.07 -11.48 -11.70
N VAL A 155 17.46 -10.32 -11.91
CA VAL A 155 16.20 -9.93 -11.25
C VAL A 155 15.05 -9.93 -12.26
N GLU A 156 14.02 -10.73 -12.00
CA GLU A 156 12.72 -10.61 -12.67
C GLU A 156 11.76 -9.73 -11.84
N PHE A 157 11.36 -8.60 -12.40
CA PHE A 157 10.26 -7.80 -11.86
C PHE A 157 8.94 -8.25 -12.48
N TYR A 158 8.10 -8.95 -11.71
CA TYR A 158 6.88 -9.56 -12.24
C TYR A 158 5.61 -9.06 -11.56
N ALA A 159 4.46 -9.18 -12.24
CA ALA A 159 3.15 -8.98 -11.63
C ALA A 159 2.30 -10.25 -11.79
N PRO A 160 1.58 -10.71 -10.75
CA PRO A 160 0.89 -12.01 -10.77
C PRO A 160 -0.27 -12.07 -11.78
N TRP A 161 -0.77 -10.93 -12.23
CA TRP A 161 -1.81 -10.79 -13.24
C TRP A 161 -1.26 -10.59 -14.66
N CYS A 162 0.04 -10.42 -14.84
CA CYS A 162 0.64 -10.18 -16.14
C CYS A 162 0.80 -11.51 -16.92
N GLY A 163 0.08 -11.63 -18.05
CA GLY A 163 0.15 -12.83 -18.90
C GLY A 163 1.53 -13.08 -19.51
N HIS A 164 2.34 -12.04 -19.74
CA HIS A 164 3.71 -12.20 -20.23
C HIS A 164 4.65 -12.77 -19.16
N CYS A 165 4.54 -12.29 -17.91
CA CYS A 165 5.33 -12.81 -16.79
C CYS A 165 5.01 -14.29 -16.54
N LYS A 166 3.72 -14.69 -16.64
CA LYS A 166 3.33 -16.10 -16.49
C LYS A 166 3.99 -17.03 -17.52
N LYS A 167 4.26 -16.53 -18.73
CA LYS A 167 4.98 -17.28 -19.77
C LYS A 167 6.49 -17.30 -19.54
N LEU A 168 7.03 -16.28 -18.88
CA LEU A 168 8.46 -16.17 -18.57
C LEU A 168 8.87 -17.02 -17.36
N ALA A 169 7.98 -17.15 -16.36
CA ALA A 169 8.21 -17.95 -15.16
C ALA A 169 8.88 -19.33 -15.40
N PRO A 170 8.36 -20.22 -16.26
CA PRO A 170 8.99 -21.53 -16.48
C PRO A 170 10.39 -21.42 -17.11
N ILE A 171 10.61 -20.43 -17.98
CA ILE A 171 11.93 -20.19 -18.59
C ILE A 171 12.90 -19.70 -17.52
N LEU A 172 12.47 -18.82 -16.62
CA LEU A 172 13.30 -18.33 -15.53
C LEU A 172 13.68 -19.46 -14.56
N ASP A 173 12.77 -20.39 -14.30
CA ASP A 173 13.04 -21.59 -13.51
C ASP A 173 14.11 -22.48 -14.18
N GLU A 174 14.03 -22.71 -15.50
CA GLU A 174 15.04 -23.46 -16.26
C GLU A 174 16.43 -22.80 -16.18
N VAL A 175 16.49 -21.47 -16.30
CA VAL A 175 17.74 -20.71 -16.16
C VAL A 175 18.27 -20.86 -14.72
N ALA A 176 17.41 -20.74 -13.71
CA ALA A 176 17.84 -20.83 -12.31
C ALA A 176 18.37 -22.23 -11.96
N VAL A 177 17.78 -23.29 -12.50
CA VAL A 177 18.31 -24.66 -12.38
C VAL A 177 19.69 -24.79 -13.04
N SER A 178 19.86 -24.20 -14.22
CA SER A 178 21.14 -24.26 -14.97
C SER A 178 22.30 -23.59 -14.22
N PHE A 179 22.01 -22.53 -13.46
CA PHE A 179 23.00 -21.80 -12.65
C PHE A 179 23.03 -22.23 -11.17
N GLN A 180 22.28 -23.25 -10.76
CA GLN A 180 22.16 -23.63 -9.35
C GLN A 180 23.49 -24.07 -8.70
N SER A 181 24.43 -24.57 -9.50
CA SER A 181 25.77 -25.00 -9.05
C SER A 181 26.81 -23.87 -9.10
N ASP A 182 26.47 -22.71 -9.66
CA ASP A 182 27.33 -21.54 -9.70
C ASP A 182 27.08 -20.69 -8.44
N ALA A 183 28.08 -20.65 -7.55
CA ALA A 183 27.96 -19.92 -6.29
C ALA A 183 27.88 -18.40 -6.47
N ASP A 184 28.33 -17.88 -7.61
CA ASP A 184 28.45 -16.45 -7.90
C ASP A 184 27.23 -15.88 -8.63
N VAL A 185 26.26 -16.73 -8.99
CA VAL A 185 25.02 -16.32 -9.67
C VAL A 185 23.81 -16.54 -8.77
N ILE A 186 22.93 -15.54 -8.68
CA ILE A 186 21.62 -15.67 -8.04
C ILE A 186 20.55 -15.22 -9.02
N ILE A 187 19.50 -16.04 -9.15
CA ILE A 187 18.29 -15.66 -9.89
C ILE A 187 17.19 -15.38 -8.90
N VAL A 188 16.60 -14.19 -9.02
CA VAL A 188 15.57 -13.71 -8.10
C VAL A 188 14.36 -13.20 -8.84
N LYS A 189 13.21 -13.27 -8.19
CA LYS A 189 11.97 -12.63 -8.63
C LYS A 189 11.45 -11.70 -7.54
N LEU A 190 10.98 -10.53 -7.96
CA LEU A 190 10.36 -9.53 -7.10
C LEU A 190 9.00 -9.14 -7.66
N VAL A 191 7.97 -9.22 -6.82
CA VAL A 191 6.62 -8.76 -7.17
C VAL A 191 6.65 -7.24 -7.34
N ARG A 192 6.52 -6.78 -8.58
CA ARG A 192 6.31 -5.37 -8.89
C ARG A 192 4.89 -4.99 -8.51
N PHE A 193 4.75 -4.46 -7.32
CA PHE A 193 3.61 -3.59 -7.05
C PHE A 193 3.77 -2.30 -7.86
N LEU A 194 2.68 -1.77 -8.41
CA LEU A 194 2.59 -0.60 -9.30
C LEU A 194 3.30 0.70 -8.82
N LEU A 195 3.95 0.70 -7.66
CA LEU A 195 4.65 1.83 -7.04
C LEU A 195 6.05 1.47 -6.52
N CYS A 196 6.74 0.52 -7.16
CA CYS A 196 8.13 0.26 -6.82
C CYS A 196 9.02 1.40 -7.34
N THR A 197 9.44 2.31 -6.46
CA THR A 197 10.45 3.37 -6.70
C THR A 197 11.86 2.81 -6.90
N ILE A 198 12.06 1.50 -6.87
CA ILE A 198 13.35 0.84 -7.09
C ILE A 198 13.90 1.14 -8.50
N CYS A 199 13.05 1.52 -9.47
CA CYS A 199 13.48 1.83 -10.84
C CYS A 199 13.85 3.32 -11.11
N THR A 200 13.94 4.17 -10.09
CA THR A 200 14.24 5.63 -10.28
C THR A 200 15.64 6.05 -9.86
N HIS A 201 16.55 5.11 -9.60
CA HIS A 201 17.97 5.39 -9.39
C HIS A 201 18.83 4.64 -10.41
#